data_AF-A0AAD9K6K7-F1
#
_entry.id   AF-A0AAD9K6K7-F1
#
_cell.length_a   1.000
_cell.length_b   1.000
_cell.length_c   1.000
_cell.angle_alpha   90.00
_cell.angle_beta   90.00
_cell.angle_gamma   90.00
#
_symmetry.space_group_name_H-M   'P 1'
#
loop_
_entity.id
_entity.type
_entity.pdbx_description
1 polymer ?
#
loop_
_entity_poly.entity_id
_entity_poly.type
_entity_poly.pdbx_seq_one_letter_code
_entity_poly.pdbx_strand_id
1 'polypeptide(L)'
;MTENDTPIYVNNTQIENVETYIYLGQRYSTRDKNQHKAIQRRIKAGWTAFANHRDIFKGNIGTCLKRQVYSTTHAYFQQRLTVRNHGHSPPKQRTS
;
A
#
# COMPACT_ATOMS: atom_id res chain seq x y z
N MET A 1 0.98 35.10 -7.48
CA MET A 1 0.15 34.53 -8.57
C MET A 1 0.79 33.20 -8.91
N THR A 2 0.27 32.09 -8.37
CA THR A 2 0.90 30.77 -8.47
C THR A 2 0.35 29.99 -9.65
N GLU A 3 1.25 29.45 -10.47
CA GLU A 3 1.01 28.64 -11.66
C GLU A 3 0.07 27.42 -11.43
N ASN A 4 -0.78 27.16 -12.43
CA ASN A 4 -1.59 25.94 -12.65
C ASN A 4 -3.01 25.89 -12.04
N ASP A 5 -3.82 26.90 -12.33
CA ASP A 5 -5.26 26.93 -12.00
C ASP A 5 -6.17 26.41 -13.13
N THR A 6 -5.63 25.56 -14.02
CA THR A 6 -6.44 24.93 -15.07
C THR A 6 -7.41 23.94 -14.42
N PRO A 7 -8.73 24.13 -14.55
CA PRO A 7 -9.70 23.25 -13.93
C PRO A 7 -9.63 21.85 -14.55
N ILE A 8 -9.48 20.84 -13.68
CA ILE A 8 -9.41 19.45 -14.08
C ILE A 8 -10.82 18.86 -13.97
N TYR A 9 -11.30 18.23 -15.05
CA TYR A 9 -12.60 17.58 -15.09
C TYR A 9 -12.46 16.07 -15.25
N VAL A 10 -13.17 15.31 -14.43
CA VAL A 10 -13.32 13.85 -14.54
C VAL A 10 -14.81 13.55 -14.62
N ASN A 11 -15.27 12.91 -15.69
CA ASN A 11 -16.69 12.59 -15.92
C ASN A 11 -17.61 13.81 -15.73
N ASN A 12 -17.25 14.95 -16.35
CA ASN A 12 -17.96 16.23 -16.23
C ASN A 12 -18.02 16.82 -14.80
N THR A 13 -17.31 16.22 -13.83
CA THR A 13 -17.18 16.73 -12.47
C THR A 13 -15.85 17.45 -12.34
N GLN A 14 -15.87 18.72 -11.91
CA GLN A 14 -14.65 19.45 -11.60
C GLN A 14 -14.04 18.87 -10.32
N ILE A 15 -12.78 18.48 -10.38
CA ILE A 15 -12.05 17.95 -9.23
C ILE A 15 -11.11 19.02 -8.66
N GLU A 16 -10.98 19.01 -7.34
CA GLU A 16 -10.06 19.90 -6.62
C GLU A 16 -8.61 19.49 -6.86
N ASN A 17 -7.75 20.47 -7.14
CA ASN A 17 -6.31 20.23 -7.20
C ASN A 17 -5.73 20.21 -5.79
N VAL A 18 -5.38 19.01 -5.31
CA VAL A 18 -4.81 18.80 -3.98
C VAL A 18 -3.38 18.25 -4.07
N GLU A 19 -2.47 18.79 -3.26
CA GLU A 19 -1.07 18.33 -3.20
C GLU A 19 -0.93 16.95 -2.54
N THR A 20 -1.87 16.62 -1.65
CA THR A 20 -1.90 15.34 -0.94
C THR A 20 -3.33 14.89 -0.68
N TYR A 21 -3.62 13.62 -0.90
CA TYR A 21 -4.92 13.01 -0.59
C TYR A 21 -4.74 11.68 0.17
N ILE A 22 -5.77 11.25 0.89
CA ILE A 22 -5.81 9.93 1.53
C ILE A 22 -6.74 9.03 0.72
N TYR A 23 -6.22 7.90 0.25
CA TYR A 23 -6.99 6.89 -0.45
C TYR A 23 -6.81 5.54 0.23
N LEU A 24 -7.92 4.94 0.65
CA LEU A 24 -7.96 3.65 1.37
C LEU A 24 -6.99 3.61 2.58
N GLY A 25 -6.95 4.69 3.36
CA GLY A 25 -6.10 4.83 4.55
C GLY A 25 -4.62 5.09 4.24
N GLN A 26 -4.23 5.30 2.98
CA GLN A 26 -2.87 5.60 2.58
C GLN A 26 -2.77 7.02 2.06
N ARG A 27 -1.75 7.76 2.51
CA ARG A 27 -1.47 9.13 2.08
C ARG A 27 -0.70 9.10 0.75
N TYR A 28 -1.23 9.78 -0.27
CA TYR A 28 -0.64 9.94 -1.59
C TYR A 28 -0.33 11.42 -1.82
N SER A 29 0.93 11.75 -2.08
CA SER A 29 1.32 13.09 -2.50
C SER A 29 1.70 13.10 -3.97
N THR A 30 1.27 14.14 -4.67
CA THR A 30 1.57 14.38 -6.10
C THR A 30 3.03 14.77 -6.31
N ARG A 31 3.71 15.27 -5.27
CA ARG A 31 5.15 15.59 -5.28
C ARG A 31 6.04 14.35 -5.10
N ASP A 32 5.49 13.28 -4.54
CA ASP A 32 6.29 12.13 -4.14
C ASP A 32 6.46 11.13 -5.30
N LYS A 33 7.62 11.19 -5.98
CA LYS A 33 8.00 10.27 -7.08
C LYS A 33 8.18 8.81 -6.62
N ASN A 34 8.05 8.54 -5.32
CA ASN A 34 8.26 7.22 -4.72
C ASN A 34 7.08 6.25 -4.91
N GLN A 35 5.97 6.69 -5.51
CA GLN A 35 4.81 5.84 -5.80
C GLN A 35 5.18 4.64 -6.67
N HIS A 36 5.94 4.85 -7.74
CA HIS A 36 6.40 3.75 -8.60
C HIS A 36 7.24 2.73 -7.81
N LYS A 37 8.18 3.19 -6.98
CA LYS A 37 8.99 2.32 -6.11
C LYS A 37 8.12 1.59 -5.09
N ALA A 38 7.10 2.22 -4.53
CA ALA A 38 6.16 1.57 -3.61
C ALA A 38 5.35 0.46 -4.31
N ILE A 39 4.87 0.71 -5.53
CA ILE A 39 4.19 -0.28 -6.37
C ILE A 39 5.13 -1.45 -6.66
N GLN A 40 6.37 -1.19 -7.11
CA GLN A 40 7.37 -2.23 -7.38
C GLN A 40 7.68 -3.07 -6.15
N ARG A 41 7.80 -2.46 -4.96
CA ARG A 41 7.98 -3.17 -3.70
C ARG A 41 6.80 -4.10 -3.39
N ARG A 42 5.56 -3.65 -3.62
CA ARG A 42 4.35 -4.44 -3.41
C ARG A 42 4.27 -5.63 -4.37
N ILE A 43 4.55 -5.41 -5.66
CA ILE A 43 4.61 -6.47 -6.67
C ILE A 43 5.64 -7.53 -6.27
N LYS A 44 6.87 -7.10 -5.94
CA LYS A 44 7.94 -8.01 -5.51
C LYS A 44 7.54 -8.80 -4.25
N ALA A 45 6.97 -8.14 -3.25
CA ALA A 45 6.52 -8.79 -2.03
C ALA A 45 5.42 -9.83 -2.30
N GLY A 46 4.46 -9.51 -3.18
CA GLY A 46 3.42 -10.44 -3.62
C GLY A 46 4.01 -11.70 -4.29
N TRP A 47 4.97 -11.52 -5.20
CA TRP A 47 5.66 -12.64 -5.83
C TRP A 47 6.47 -13.48 -4.84
N THR A 48 7.16 -12.86 -3.88
CA THR A 48 7.88 -13.58 -2.83
C THR A 48 6.93 -14.39 -1.96
N ALA A 49 5.81 -13.82 -1.53
CA ALA A 49 4.79 -14.53 -0.74
C ALA A 49 4.22 -15.73 -1.51
N PHE A 50 3.92 -15.54 -2.81
CA PHE A 50 3.47 -16.63 -3.67
C PHE A 50 4.53 -17.73 -3.81
N ALA A 51 5.79 -17.37 -4.04
CA ALA A 51 6.88 -18.33 -4.19
C ALA A 51 7.06 -19.18 -2.92
N ASN A 52 6.99 -18.56 -1.73
CA ASN A 52 7.13 -19.26 -0.45
C ASN A 52 6.03 -20.29 -0.17
N HIS A 53 4.84 -20.11 -0.75
CA HIS A 53 3.69 -20.99 -0.57
C HIS A 53 3.22 -21.61 -1.89
N ARG A 54 4.14 -21.71 -2.86
CA ARG A 54 3.84 -22.16 -4.23
C ARG A 54 3.16 -23.52 -4.25
N ASP A 55 3.60 -24.44 -3.42
CA ASP A 55 3.08 -25.82 -3.39
C ASP A 55 1.65 -25.86 -2.83
N ILE A 56 1.34 -24.99 -1.86
CA ILE A 56 -0.01 -24.80 -1.32
C ILE A 56 -0.92 -24.21 -2.39
N PHE A 57 -0.46 -23.17 -3.10
CA PHE A 57 -1.26 -22.51 -4.13
C PHE A 57 -1.46 -23.35 -5.40
N LYS A 58 -0.46 -24.16 -5.78
CA LYS A 58 -0.54 -25.10 -6.91
C LYS A 58 -1.19 -26.43 -6.55
N GLY A 59 -1.24 -26.77 -5.27
CA GLY A 59 -1.84 -28.01 -4.78
C GLY A 59 -3.35 -28.07 -5.00
N ASN A 60 -3.88 -29.29 -4.99
CA ASN A 60 -5.31 -29.58 -5.03
C ASN A 60 -5.94 -29.39 -3.65
N ILE A 61 -5.97 -28.13 -3.19
CA ILE A 61 -6.64 -27.73 -1.95
C ILE A 61 -7.75 -26.74 -2.25
N GLY A 62 -8.78 -26.72 -1.38
CA GLY A 62 -9.93 -25.84 -1.53
C GLY A 62 -9.55 -24.35 -1.50
N THR A 63 -10.25 -23.55 -2.30
CA THR A 63 -10.02 -22.11 -2.45
C THR A 63 -10.10 -21.34 -1.13
N CYS A 64 -10.92 -21.80 -0.18
CA CYS A 64 -11.02 -21.20 1.16
C CYS A 64 -9.68 -21.24 1.92
N LEU A 65 -9.00 -22.39 1.89
CA LEU A 65 -7.70 -22.58 2.54
C LEU A 65 -6.60 -21.75 1.85
N LYS A 66 -6.60 -21.70 0.51
CA LYS A 66 -5.69 -20.82 -0.24
C LYS A 66 -5.87 -19.36 0.16
N ARG A 67 -7.12 -18.91 0.29
CA ARG A 67 -7.46 -17.55 0.72
C ARG A 67 -6.96 -17.27 2.13
N GLN A 68 -7.12 -18.20 3.07
CA GLN A 68 -6.63 -18.02 4.43
C GLN A 68 -5.11 -17.83 4.45
N VAL A 69 -4.36 -18.69 3.77
CA VAL A 69 -2.89 -18.59 3.66
C VAL A 69 -2.46 -17.25 3.03
N TYR A 70 -3.15 -16.81 1.97
CA TYR A 70 -2.89 -15.52 1.35
C TYR A 70 -3.19 -14.34 2.29
N SER A 71 -4.33 -14.34 2.98
CA SER A 71 -4.71 -13.26 3.89
C SER A 71 -3.76 -13.14 5.08
N THR A 72 -3.37 -14.27 5.68
CA THR A 72 -2.42 -14.29 6.79
C THR A 72 -1.07 -13.73 6.34
N THR A 73 -0.55 -14.17 5.20
CA THR A 73 0.72 -13.66 4.68
C THR A 73 0.65 -12.18 4.31
N HIS A 74 -0.42 -11.74 3.65
CA HIS A 74 -0.61 -10.34 3.23
C HIS A 74 -0.62 -9.36 4.41
N ALA A 75 -1.26 -9.71 5.53
CA ALA A 75 -1.31 -8.86 6.72
C ALA A 75 0.08 -8.58 7.32
N TYR A 76 0.92 -9.62 7.44
CA TYR A 76 2.31 -9.47 7.90
C TYR A 76 3.16 -8.62 6.92
N PHE A 77 2.92 -8.71 5.61
CA PHE A 77 3.65 -7.92 4.62
C PHE A 77 3.25 -6.44 4.62
N GLN A 78 1.96 -6.11 4.80
CA GLN A 78 1.52 -4.72 4.94
C GLN A 78 2.14 -4.07 6.18
N GLN A 79 2.17 -4.77 7.32
CA GLN A 79 2.76 -4.26 8.56
C GLN A 79 4.27 -3.97 8.41
N ARG A 80 5.02 -4.82 7.68
CA ARG A 80 6.45 -4.63 7.40
C ARG A 80 6.75 -3.56 6.33
N LEU A 81 5.76 -3.17 5.52
CA LEU A 81 5.86 -2.04 4.59
C LEU A 81 5.52 -0.72 5.29
N THR A 82 4.59 -0.71 6.24
CA THR A 82 4.25 0.48 7.04
C THR A 82 5.39 0.89 7.97
N VAL A 83 6.05 -0.07 8.66
CA VAL A 83 7.16 0.21 9.59
C VAL A 83 8.38 0.83 8.89
N ARG A 84 8.64 0.51 7.62
CA ARG A 84 9.79 1.07 6.87
C ARG A 84 9.59 2.50 6.36
N ASN A 85 8.37 3.03 6.37
CA ASN A 85 8.11 4.43 5.98
C ASN A 85 8.07 5.38 7.18
N HIS A 86 8.08 4.87 8.42
CA HIS A 86 8.19 5.68 9.63
C HIS A 86 9.62 5.63 10.17
N GLY A 87 10.46 6.53 9.65
CA GLY A 87 11.55 7.08 10.46
C GLY A 87 10.94 7.97 11.56
N HIS A 88 10.35 7.38 12.60
CA HIS A 88 9.98 8.10 13.80
C HIS A 88 9.93 7.15 15.00
N SER A 89 10.60 7.58 16.06
CA SER A 89 10.84 6.87 17.32
C SER A 89 9.62 6.10 17.85
N PRO A 90 9.84 4.97 18.55
CA PRO A 90 8.78 4.32 19.30
C PRO A 90 8.25 5.27 20.38
N PRO A 91 6.93 5.28 20.66
CA PRO A 91 6.39 6.07 21.75
C PRO A 91 6.97 5.54 23.07
N LYS A 92 7.62 6.43 23.84
CA LYS A 92 8.02 6.12 25.22
C LYS A 92 6.76 5.72 25.98
N GLN A 93 6.70 4.48 26.44
CA GLN A 93 5.67 4.08 27.40
C GLN A 93 5.88 4.91 28.66
N ARG A 94 4.88 5.73 28.98
CA ARG A 94 4.80 6.45 30.24
C ARG A 94 4.41 5.41 31.29
N THR A 95 5.40 4.84 31.96
CA THR A 95 5.16 4.09 33.21
C THR A 95 4.64 5.09 34.22
N SER A 96 3.43 4.83 34.72
CA SER A 96 2.86 5.55 35.85
C SER A 96 3.31 4.92 37.16
#